data_AF-A0A5K1B8P3-F1
#
_entry.id   AF-A0A5K1B8P3-F1
#
_cell.length_a   1.000
_cell.length_b   1.000
_cell.length_c   1.000
_cell.angle_alpha   90.00
_cell.angle_beta   90.00
_cell.angle_gamma   90.00
#
_symmetry.space_group_name_H-M   'P 1'
#
loop_
_entity.id
_entity.type
_entity.pdbx_description
1 polymer ?
#
loop_
_entity_poly.entity_id
_entity_poly.type
_entity_poly.pdbx_seq_one_letter_code
_entity_poly.pdbx_strand_id
1 'polypeptide(L)' 'FLSMRRECGKVTFADLPSKMSNLKVVGESLTGEERASFLEKTYKDMDEEVDFEAFLR' A
#
# COMPACT_ATOMS: atom_id res chain seq x y z
N PHE A 1 -10.37 -5.29 -2.51
CA PHE A 1 -10.26 -6.02 -1.22
C PHE A 1 -9.98 -7.50 -1.41
N LEU A 2 -10.95 -8.34 -1.81
CA LEU A 2 -10.76 -9.80 -1.93
C LEU A 2 -9.74 -10.23 -3.00
N SER A 3 -9.64 -9.51 -4.12
CA SER A 3 -8.67 -9.82 -5.19
C SER A 3 -7.25 -9.51 -4.74
N MET A 4 -7.03 -8.34 -4.13
CA MET A 4 -5.71 -7.92 -3.65
C MET A 4 -5.19 -8.81 -2.52
N ARG A 5 -6.04 -9.18 -1.55
CA ARG A 5 -5.67 -10.13 -0.49
C ARG A 5 -5.31 -11.52 -1.05
N ARG A 6 -5.92 -11.92 -2.17
CA ARG A 6 -5.70 -13.24 -2.79
C ARG A 6 -4.50 -13.24 -3.76
N GLU A 7 -4.23 -12.12 -4.42
CA GLU A 7 -3.13 -11.97 -5.38
C GLU A 7 -1.80 -11.55 -4.74
N CYS A 8 -1.84 -10.80 -3.64
CA CYS A 8 -0.65 -10.14 -3.12
C CYS A 8 0.03 -10.90 -1.97
N GLY A 9 -0.65 -11.86 -1.33
CA GLY A 9 -0.07 -12.64 -0.24
C GLY A 9 0.43 -11.73 0.90
N LYS A 10 1.65 -12.00 1.38
CA LYS A 10 2.38 -11.10 2.29
C LYS A 10 2.82 -9.86 1.51
N VAL A 11 2.31 -8.69 1.90
CA VAL A 11 2.72 -7.39 1.34
C VAL A 11 3.26 -6.56 2.47
N THR A 12 4.45 -6.01 2.29
CA THR A 12 5.03 -5.06 3.24
C THR A 12 4.71 -3.62 2.82
N PHE A 13 4.87 -2.66 3.73
CA PHE A 13 4.73 -1.25 3.39
C PHE A 13 5.75 -0.79 2.32
N ALA A 14 6.89 -1.47 2.17
CA ALA A 14 7.85 -1.27 1.09
C ALA A 14 7.32 -1.73 -0.28
N ASP A 15 6.56 -2.82 -0.33
CA ASP A 15 5.94 -3.33 -1.57
C ASP A 15 4.69 -2.54 -1.97
N LEU A 16 4.03 -1.93 -0.99
CA LEU A 16 2.71 -1.34 -1.11
C LEU A 16 2.62 -0.21 -2.17
N PRO A 17 3.55 0.76 -2.31
CA PRO A 17 3.49 1.82 -3.33
C PRO A 17 3.39 1.28 -4.76
N SER A 18 4.18 0.23 -5.05
CA SER A 18 4.22 -0.41 -6.36
C SER A 18 2.94 -1.19 -6.64
N LYS A 19 2.35 -1.82 -5.62
CA LYS A 19 1.08 -2.56 -5.72
C LYS A 19 -0.15 -1.65 -5.76
N MET A 20 -0.09 -0.47 -5.15
CA MET A 20 -1.14 0.55 -5.13
C MET A 20 -1.45 1.15 -6.51
N SER A 21 -0.55 1.05 -7.46
CA SER A 21 -0.76 1.51 -8.85
C SER A 21 -1.96 0.84 -9.52
N ASN A 22 -2.38 -0.33 -9.05
CA ASN A 22 -3.56 -1.05 -9.53
C ASN A 22 -4.83 -0.74 -8.72
N LEU A 23 -4.74 0.04 -7.64
CA LEU A 23 -5.91 0.45 -6.84
C LEU A 23 -6.61 1.65 -7.51
N LYS A 24 -7.76 1.38 -8.12
CA LYS A 24 -8.63 2.41 -8.74
C LYS A 24 -8.95 3.61 -7.83
N VAL A 25 -8.91 3.45 -6.51
CA VAL A 25 -9.31 4.48 -5.53
C VAL A 25 -8.14 5.38 -5.09
N VAL A 26 -6.90 4.90 -5.17
CA VAL A 26 -5.69 5.66 -4.77
C VAL A 26 -4.92 6.16 -6.01
N GLY A 27 -5.36 5.72 -7.20
CA GLY A 27 -4.77 5.93 -8.51
C GLY A 27 -4.80 7.35 -9.06
N GLU A 28 -5.86 8.11 -8.80
CA GLU A 28 -6.14 9.33 -9.57
C GLU A 28 -5.45 10.60 -9.06
N SER A 29 -4.84 10.61 -7.88
CA SER A 29 -4.28 11.85 -7.29
C SER A 29 -2.87 11.78 -6.72
N LEU A 30 -2.29 10.59 -6.52
CA LEU A 30 -0.94 10.44 -5.94
C LEU A 30 -0.02 9.65 -6.88
N THR A 31 1.16 10.19 -7.15
CA THR A 31 2.23 9.49 -7.89
C THR A 31 2.84 8.38 -7.01
N GLY A 32 3.61 7.47 -7.62
CA GLY A 32 4.28 6.39 -6.86
C GLY A 32 5.23 6.91 -5.77
N GLU A 33 5.89 8.04 -6.03
CA GLU A 33 6.85 8.67 -5.12
C GLU A 33 6.16 9.33 -3.92
N GLU A 34 5.01 9.97 -4.14
CA GLU A 34 4.19 10.55 -3.08
C GLU A 34 3.62 9.46 -2.16
N ARG A 35 3.27 8.29 -2.72
CA ARG A 35 2.82 7.13 -1.93
C ARG A 35 3.95 6.59 -1.05
N ALA A 36 5.14 6.40 -1.61
CA ALA A 36 6.30 5.94 -0.84
C ALA A 36 6.62 6.92 0.29
N SER A 37 6.71 8.22 -0.03
CA SER A 37 6.96 9.28 0.95
C SER A 37 5.87 9.35 2.04
N PHE A 38 4.61 9.12 1.69
CA PHE A 38 3.52 9.06 2.66
C PHE A 38 3.67 7.86 3.60
N LEU A 39 3.96 6.68 3.06
CA LEU A 39 4.12 5.46 3.85
C LEU A 39 5.34 5.55 4.77
N GLU A 40 6.48 6.03 4.29
CA GLU A 40 7.70 6.23 5.10
C GLU A 40 7.50 7.23 6.24
N LYS A 41 6.62 8.22 6.07
CA LYS A 41 6.27 9.20 7.13
C LYS A 41 5.27 8.64 8.13
N THR A 42 4.37 7.76 7.69
CA THR A 42 3.24 7.27 8.49
C THR A 42 3.61 6.01 9.26
N TYR A 43 4.40 5.13 8.64
CA TYR A 43 4.79 3.83 9.17
C TYR A 43 6.29 3.83 9.45
N LYS A 44 6.63 3.42 10.67
CA LYS A 44 8.03 3.43 11.15
C LYS A 44 8.82 2.22 10.64
N ASP A 45 8.12 1.15 10.30
CA ASP A 45 8.69 -0.09 9.81
C ASP A 45 8.10 -0.41 8.44
N MET A 46 8.95 -0.37 7.41
CA MET A 46 8.54 -0.60 6.02
C MET A 46 8.53 -2.08 5.65
N ASP A 47 9.16 -2.94 6.46
CA ASP A 47 9.16 -4.41 6.32
C ASP A 47 7.97 -5.05 7.04
N GLU A 48 7.24 -4.28 7.86
CA GLU A 48 6.00 -4.73 8.49
C GLU A 48 4.93 -5.09 7.45
N GLU A 49 4.23 -6.19 7.72
CA GLU A 49 3.14 -6.65 6.88
C GLU A 49 1.96 -5.68 6.96
N VAL A 50 1.44 -5.28 5.80
CA VAL A 50 0.35 -4.34 5.69
C VAL A 50 -0.94 -5.00 6.19
N ASP A 51 -1.48 -4.49 7.28
CA ASP A 51 -2.88 -4.74 7.63
C ASP A 51 -3.78 -3.95 6.68
N PHE A 52 -4.25 -4.61 5.62
CA PHE A 52 -5.14 -4.00 4.64
C PHE A 52 -6.48 -3.52 5.21
N GLU A 53 -6.95 -4.09 6.31
CA GLU A 53 -8.20 -3.66 6.94
C GLU A 53 -7.98 -2.34 7.69
N ALA A 54 -6.87 -2.22 8.41
CA ALA A 54 -6.48 -0.96 9.06
C ALA A 54 -6.04 0.12 8.07
N PHE A 55 -5.31 -0.26 7.02
CA PHE A 55 -4.78 0.64 6.00
C PHE A 55 -5.87 1.31 5.15
N LEU A 56 -6.98 0.60 4.90
CA LEU A 56 -8.09 1.10 4.09
C LEU A 56 -9.19 1.82 4.89
N ARG A 57 -9.06 1.87 6.23
CA ARG A 57 -10.03 2.48 7.13
C ARG A 57 -9.75 3.96 7.35
#